data_AF-A0A6C0LQN4-F1
#
_entry.id   AF-A0A6C0LQN4-F1
#
_cell.length_a   1.000
_cell.length_b   1.000
_cell.length_c   1.000
_cell.angle_alpha   90.00
_cell.angle_beta   90.00
_cell.angle_gamma   90.00
#
_symmetry.space_group_name_H-M   'P 1'
#
loop_
_entity.id
_entity.type
_entity.pdbx_description
1 polymer ?
#
loop_
_entity_poly.entity_id
_entity_poly.type
_entity_poly.pdbx_seq_one_letter_code
_entity_poly.pdbx_strand_id
1 'polypeptide(L)'
;MSQSALALLLPLPPLRPQRQPQPLSPQEFAEAKKQISSGWEQQTIFSLLENPATKGFKYELWQGSTLFLITPVLGKATEVARTTDAILKWLGAAPGFNIYIWFRNDPREIKANQWPTKAQVNGGWTTVGTPNIVIYRSEEWERVLIHEMIHAMKWDWEVGPTPAPCWKMNKTDKLNPHLFEAWTELYAEWLACAWYGKLWDKQRKWQDLQATQLLARATHKWEENTSVFAYYVLKAALAPHFEFLWVFGQGKTPEEKQYVMCGLVTPELTRLRNLAKTTVPQDMSMRMSVPDKT
;
A
#
# COMPACT_ATOMS: atom_id res chain seq x y z
N MET A 1 7.64 -13.71 21.13
CA MET A 1 6.70 -12.88 20.36
C MET A 1 7.50 -12.15 19.30
N SER A 2 7.05 -12.09 18.04
CA SER A 2 7.73 -11.28 17.02
C SER A 2 7.64 -9.79 17.34
N GLN A 3 8.63 -9.02 16.89
CA GLN A 3 8.68 -7.57 17.11
C GLN A 3 7.40 -6.85 16.64
N SER A 4 6.69 -7.40 15.66
CA SER A 4 5.50 -6.77 15.07
C SER A 4 4.19 -7.06 15.83
N ALA A 5 4.10 -8.12 16.65
CA ALA A 5 3.00 -8.28 17.61
C ALA A 5 3.14 -7.31 18.80
N LEU A 6 4.38 -6.95 19.16
CA LEU A 6 4.67 -5.91 20.15
C LEU A 6 4.27 -4.51 19.62
N ALA A 7 4.41 -4.25 18.32
CA ALA A 7 4.09 -2.95 17.72
C ALA A 7 2.61 -2.51 17.93
N LEU A 8 1.67 -3.47 18.07
CA LEU A 8 0.27 -3.19 18.40
C LEU A 8 0.03 -2.77 19.86
N LEU A 9 0.92 -3.18 20.77
CA LEU A 9 0.81 -2.91 22.20
C LEU A 9 1.60 -1.67 22.62
N LEU A 10 2.48 -1.18 21.73
CA LEU A 10 3.24 0.03 22.00
C LEU A 10 2.35 1.26 21.78
N PRO A 11 2.30 2.20 22.75
CA PRO A 11 1.61 3.46 22.52
C PRO A 11 2.24 4.18 21.32
N LEU A 12 1.40 4.84 20.53
CA LEU A 12 1.89 5.65 19.41
C LEU A 12 2.93 6.66 19.94
N PRO A 13 4.08 6.79 19.26
CA PRO A 13 5.09 7.73 19.72
C PRO A 13 4.51 9.15 19.66
N PRO A 14 4.79 10.01 20.66
CA PRO A 14 4.35 11.39 20.61
C PRO A 14 4.99 12.08 19.41
N LEU A 15 4.20 12.88 18.70
CA LEU A 15 4.67 13.67 17.56
C LEU A 15 5.72 14.68 18.03
N ARG A 16 6.97 14.53 17.58
CA ARG A 16 8.04 15.48 17.90
C ARG A 16 7.81 16.83 17.22
N PRO A 17 8.23 17.95 17.84
CA PRO A 17 8.37 19.20 17.10
C PRO A 17 9.33 19.00 15.93
N GLN A 18 8.90 19.37 14.73
CA GLN A 18 9.76 19.33 13.56
C GLN A 18 10.60 20.61 13.49
N ARG A 19 11.83 20.46 12.98
CA ARG A 19 12.64 21.63 12.61
C ARG A 19 11.92 22.39 11.50
N GLN A 20 12.23 23.68 11.36
CA GLN A 20 11.67 24.47 10.26
C GLN A 20 12.03 23.81 8.92
N PRO A 21 11.08 23.72 7.97
CA PRO A 21 11.35 23.19 6.65
C PRO A 21 12.44 23.98 5.95
N GLN A 22 13.32 23.29 5.23
CA GLN A 22 14.24 23.91 4.30
C GLN A 22 13.63 23.86 2.90
N PRO A 23 13.59 24.96 2.13
CA PRO A 23 13.23 24.88 0.71
C PRO A 23 14.18 23.93 -0.02
N LEU A 24 13.67 23.11 -0.94
CA LEU A 24 14.53 22.27 -1.78
C LEU A 24 15.44 23.13 -2.66
N SER A 25 16.73 22.78 -2.69
CA SER A 25 17.64 23.31 -3.69
C SER A 25 17.25 22.84 -5.11
N PRO A 26 17.66 23.55 -6.17
CA PRO A 26 17.45 23.10 -7.54
C PRO A 26 17.98 21.69 -7.82
N GLN A 27 19.12 21.31 -7.21
CA GLN A 27 19.71 19.99 -7.33
C GLN A 27 18.87 18.91 -6.65
N GLU A 28 18.41 19.14 -5.42
CA GLU A 28 17.53 18.20 -4.70
C GLU A 28 16.19 18.03 -5.43
N PHE A 29 15.67 19.12 -5.99
CA PHE A 29 14.46 19.07 -6.80
C PHE A 29 14.66 18.24 -8.08
N ALA A 30 15.79 18.41 -8.75
CA ALA A 30 16.15 17.60 -9.92
C ALA A 30 16.34 16.12 -9.55
N GLU A 31 16.93 15.84 -8.38
CA GLU A 31 17.10 14.47 -7.89
C GLU A 31 15.76 13.81 -7.57
N ALA A 32 14.87 14.51 -6.86
CA ALA A 32 13.51 14.02 -6.63
C ALA A 32 12.81 13.65 -7.94
N LYS A 33 12.95 14.47 -9.00
CA LYS A 33 12.36 14.16 -10.32
C LYS A 33 12.89 12.87 -10.94
N LYS A 34 14.15 12.48 -10.72
CA LYS A 34 14.72 11.23 -11.24
C LYS A 34 14.08 10.00 -10.60
N GLN A 35 13.50 10.15 -9.41
CA GLN A 35 12.78 9.10 -8.69
C GLN A 35 11.35 8.90 -9.23
N ILE A 36 10.95 9.58 -10.30
CA ILE A 36 9.65 9.34 -10.92
C ILE A 36 9.84 8.29 -12.02
N SER A 37 9.14 7.16 -11.89
CA SER A 37 9.11 6.13 -12.93
C SER A 37 8.55 6.69 -14.23
N SER A 38 9.01 6.18 -15.37
CA SER A 38 8.42 6.52 -16.66
C SER A 38 6.98 6.03 -16.77
N GLY A 39 6.18 6.68 -17.62
CA GLY A 39 4.79 6.29 -17.89
C GLY A 39 3.76 7.28 -17.37
N TRP A 40 2.62 6.77 -16.90
CA TRP A 40 1.49 7.59 -16.47
C TRP A 40 1.82 8.35 -15.18
N GLU A 41 2.63 7.76 -14.29
CA GLU A 41 3.12 8.39 -13.06
C GLU A 41 3.86 9.70 -13.39
N GLN A 42 4.72 9.68 -14.42
CA GLN A 42 5.48 10.84 -14.86
C GLN A 42 4.59 11.99 -15.32
N GLN A 43 3.66 11.71 -16.23
CA GLN A 43 2.75 12.74 -16.76
C GLN A 43 1.95 13.38 -15.63
N THR A 44 1.46 12.55 -14.71
CA THR A 44 0.57 13.02 -13.65
C THR A 44 1.32 13.70 -12.51
N ILE A 45 2.56 13.29 -12.21
CA ILE A 45 3.40 13.99 -11.22
C ILE A 45 3.90 15.33 -11.77
N PHE A 46 4.23 15.38 -13.06
CA PHE A 46 4.71 16.62 -13.68
C PHE A 46 3.64 17.71 -13.77
N SER A 47 2.36 17.36 -13.86
CA SER A 47 1.30 18.37 -13.77
C SER A 47 1.27 19.10 -12.42
N LEU A 48 1.80 18.49 -11.34
CA LEU A 48 1.98 19.19 -10.06
C LEU A 48 2.95 20.35 -10.18
N LEU A 49 3.96 20.23 -11.06
CA LEU A 49 5.01 21.22 -11.27
C LEU A 49 4.55 22.41 -12.12
N GLU A 50 3.47 22.24 -12.88
CA GLU A 50 2.85 23.32 -13.65
C GLU A 50 2.11 24.32 -12.75
N ASN A 51 1.78 23.91 -11.52
CA ASN A 51 1.16 24.79 -10.53
C ASN A 51 2.23 25.69 -9.87
N PRO A 52 2.17 27.03 -10.03
CA PRO A 52 3.16 27.95 -9.45
C PRO A 52 3.13 27.99 -7.91
N ALA A 53 2.06 27.51 -7.29
CA ALA A 53 1.95 27.36 -5.83
C ALA A 53 2.72 26.15 -5.31
N THR A 54 3.10 25.19 -6.17
CA THR A 54 3.88 24.02 -5.76
C THR A 54 5.26 24.43 -5.27
N LYS A 55 5.59 24.00 -4.06
CA LYS A 55 6.90 24.18 -3.43
C LYS A 55 7.47 22.83 -3.02
N GLY A 56 8.80 22.77 -2.94
CA GLY A 56 9.53 21.65 -2.38
C GLY A 56 10.07 21.99 -1.00
N PHE A 57 9.92 21.07 -0.06
CA PHE A 57 10.46 21.15 1.29
C PHE A 57 11.31 19.92 1.63
N LYS A 58 12.39 20.15 2.37
CA LYS A 58 13.22 19.14 3.00
C LYS A 58 13.01 19.16 4.51
N TYR A 59 12.88 17.96 5.08
CA TYR A 59 12.84 17.74 6.50
C TYR A 59 13.84 16.65 6.87
N GLU A 60 14.64 16.92 7.90
CA GLU A 60 15.45 15.91 8.57
C GLU A 60 14.54 15.11 9.52
N LEU A 61 14.56 13.80 9.39
CA LEU A 61 13.75 12.87 10.15
C LEU A 61 14.62 12.01 11.07
N TRP A 62 13.97 11.08 11.76
CA TRP A 62 14.57 10.14 12.68
C TRP A 62 15.70 9.33 12.03
N GLN A 63 16.78 9.18 12.79
CA GLN A 63 17.99 8.44 12.41
C GLN A 63 18.62 8.86 11.07
N GLY A 64 18.59 10.15 10.76
CA GLY A 64 19.22 10.68 9.53
C GLY A 64 18.45 10.35 8.25
N SER A 65 17.20 9.91 8.38
CA SER A 65 16.28 9.82 7.25
C SER A 65 15.87 11.23 6.79
N THR A 66 15.49 11.39 5.54
CA THR A 66 15.11 12.68 4.94
C THR A 66 13.77 12.56 4.23
N LEU A 67 12.89 13.53 4.43
CA LEU A 67 11.67 13.72 3.64
C LEU A 67 11.83 14.88 2.66
N PHE A 68 11.57 14.59 1.39
CA PHE A 68 11.41 15.54 0.30
C PHE A 68 9.91 15.63 -0.02
N LEU A 69 9.26 16.70 0.43
CA LEU A 69 7.84 16.93 0.23
C LEU A 69 7.62 17.99 -0.85
N ILE A 70 6.97 17.61 -1.95
CA ILE A 70 6.57 18.50 -3.04
C ILE A 70 5.04 18.67 -2.96
N THR A 71 4.58 19.88 -2.65
CA THR A 71 3.15 20.13 -2.39
C THR A 71 2.72 21.56 -2.77
N PRO A 72 1.49 21.76 -3.28
CA PRO A 72 0.86 23.07 -3.39
C PRO A 72 0.16 23.50 -2.09
N VAL A 73 0.08 22.63 -1.08
CA VAL A 73 -0.65 22.86 0.18
C VAL A 73 0.32 23.13 1.33
N LEU A 74 0.74 24.40 1.47
CA LEU A 74 1.77 24.79 2.44
C LEU A 74 1.41 24.44 3.89
N GLY A 75 0.14 24.59 4.28
CA GLY A 75 -0.32 24.34 5.65
C GLY A 75 -0.20 22.89 6.13
N LYS A 76 0.00 21.93 5.21
CA LYS A 76 0.12 20.50 5.55
C LYS A 76 1.56 20.02 5.68
N ALA A 77 2.54 20.81 5.26
CA ALA A 77 3.91 20.31 5.11
C ALA A 77 4.54 19.82 6.44
N THR A 78 4.37 20.61 7.50
CA THR A 78 4.88 20.25 8.84
C THR A 78 4.12 19.08 9.45
N GLU A 79 2.82 18.98 9.22
CA GLU A 79 2.00 17.85 9.68
C GLU A 79 2.46 16.54 9.03
N VAL A 80 2.61 16.54 7.69
CA VAL A 80 3.13 15.39 6.94
C VAL A 80 4.50 14.98 7.48
N ALA A 81 5.44 15.92 7.64
CA ALA A 81 6.76 15.61 8.17
C ALA A 81 6.73 15.01 9.59
N ARG A 82 5.89 15.55 10.48
CA ARG A 82 5.71 15.00 11.85
C ARG A 82 5.16 13.57 11.81
N THR A 83 4.17 13.33 10.97
CA THR A 83 3.54 12.01 10.79
C THR A 83 4.52 11.02 10.19
N THR A 84 5.30 11.41 9.16
CA THR A 84 6.34 10.57 8.56
C THR A 84 7.38 10.17 9.60
N ASP A 85 7.89 11.12 10.39
CA ASP A 85 8.86 10.86 11.47
C ASP A 85 8.31 9.89 12.51
N ALA A 86 7.04 10.06 12.87
CA ALA A 86 6.38 9.21 13.86
C ALA A 86 6.16 7.78 13.34
N ILE A 87 5.79 7.60 12.07
CA ILE A 87 5.66 6.28 11.42
C ILE A 87 7.02 5.59 11.37
N LEU A 88 8.08 6.28 10.93
CA LEU A 88 9.45 5.73 10.91
C LEU A 88 9.88 5.22 12.29
N LYS A 89 9.65 6.04 13.32
CA LYS A 89 9.97 5.69 14.69
C LYS A 89 9.11 4.55 15.23
N TRP A 90 7.81 4.54 14.93
CA TRP A 90 6.88 3.51 15.38
C TRP A 90 7.21 2.14 14.78
N LEU A 91 7.55 2.11 13.50
CA LEU A 91 8.04 0.90 12.83
C LEU A 91 9.47 0.55 13.27
N GLY A 92 10.24 1.48 13.83
CA GLY A 92 11.64 1.21 14.19
C GLY A 92 12.51 1.02 12.95
N ALA A 93 12.30 1.85 11.93
CA ALA A 93 13.03 1.81 10.66
C ALA A 93 14.57 1.87 10.84
N ALA A 94 15.31 1.38 9.85
CA ALA A 94 16.74 1.61 9.78
C ALA A 94 17.06 3.12 9.53
N PRO A 95 18.29 3.58 9.81
CA PRO A 95 18.73 4.92 9.45
C PRO A 95 18.77 5.15 7.92
N GLY A 96 18.64 6.42 7.51
CA GLY A 96 19.02 6.85 6.16
C GLY A 96 17.98 6.63 5.05
N PHE A 97 16.69 6.61 5.37
CA PHE A 97 15.63 6.60 4.35
C PHE A 97 15.56 7.93 3.59
N ASN A 98 15.32 7.88 2.28
CA ASN A 98 14.94 9.05 1.48
C ASN A 98 13.49 8.88 1.03
N ILE A 99 12.60 9.71 1.55
CA ILE A 99 11.16 9.62 1.28
C ILE A 99 10.76 10.80 0.41
N TYR A 100 10.27 10.53 -0.79
CA TYR A 100 9.80 11.52 -1.74
C TYR A 100 8.28 11.49 -1.78
N ILE A 101 7.62 12.55 -1.31
CA ILE A 101 6.16 12.66 -1.34
C ILE A 101 5.75 13.77 -2.32
N TRP A 102 5.11 13.38 -3.41
CA TRP A 102 4.43 14.28 -4.34
C TRP A 102 2.96 14.39 -3.93
N PHE A 103 2.63 15.41 -3.16
CA PHE A 103 1.36 15.51 -2.43
C PHE A 103 0.21 15.99 -3.33
N ARG A 104 -0.26 15.09 -4.19
CA ARG A 104 -1.34 15.34 -5.16
C ARG A 104 -2.70 14.95 -4.60
N ASN A 105 -3.69 15.81 -4.81
CA ASN A 105 -5.07 15.59 -4.37
C ASN A 105 -5.95 15.03 -5.51
N ASP A 106 -5.66 13.80 -5.93
CA ASP A 106 -6.44 13.05 -6.91
C ASP A 106 -7.12 11.84 -6.24
N PRO A 107 -8.41 11.93 -5.88
CA PRO A 107 -9.12 10.86 -5.21
C PRO A 107 -9.27 9.64 -6.15
N ARG A 108 -9.13 8.44 -5.60
CA ARG A 108 -9.28 7.21 -6.36
C ARG A 108 -10.74 6.80 -6.43
N GLU A 109 -11.50 7.43 -7.31
CA GLU A 109 -12.89 7.06 -7.57
C GLU A 109 -13.01 6.29 -8.89
N ILE A 110 -13.88 5.28 -8.92
CA ILE A 110 -14.26 4.58 -10.15
C ILE A 110 -15.78 4.56 -10.30
N LYS A 111 -16.23 4.67 -11.56
CA LYS A 111 -17.66 4.53 -11.89
C LYS A 111 -18.08 3.06 -11.95
N ALA A 112 -19.38 2.81 -11.73
CA ALA A 112 -19.96 1.47 -11.76
C ALA A 112 -19.64 0.66 -13.04
N ASN A 113 -19.49 1.34 -14.18
CA ASN A 113 -19.20 0.75 -15.48
C ASN A 113 -17.71 0.78 -15.88
N GLN A 114 -16.82 1.17 -14.95
CA GLN A 114 -15.39 1.29 -15.22
C GLN A 114 -14.59 0.18 -14.56
N TRP A 115 -13.52 -0.25 -15.24
CA TRP A 115 -12.50 -1.10 -14.66
C TRP A 115 -11.34 -0.24 -14.14
N PRO A 116 -10.81 -0.48 -12.93
CA PRO A 116 -9.69 0.30 -12.42
C PRO A 116 -8.42 0.08 -13.24
N THR A 117 -7.65 1.15 -13.43
CA THR A 117 -6.31 1.11 -14.02
C THR A 117 -5.25 1.24 -12.94
N LYS A 118 -3.97 1.13 -13.30
CA LYS A 118 -2.85 1.43 -12.39
C LYS A 118 -2.99 2.82 -11.76
N ALA A 119 -3.54 3.77 -12.50
CA ALA A 119 -3.81 5.11 -12.01
C ALA A 119 -4.86 5.16 -10.90
N GLN A 120 -5.72 4.17 -10.67
CA GLN A 120 -6.63 4.19 -9.51
C GLN A 120 -6.11 3.35 -8.33
N VAL A 121 -5.04 2.59 -8.54
CA VAL A 121 -4.63 1.52 -7.63
C VAL A 121 -3.32 1.85 -6.92
N ASN A 122 -2.33 2.32 -7.69
CA ASN A 122 -1.01 2.55 -7.14
C ASN A 122 -0.95 3.94 -6.46
N GLY A 123 -0.18 4.03 -5.38
CA GLY A 123 0.03 5.29 -4.63
C GLY A 123 1.48 5.64 -4.38
N GLY A 124 2.38 4.66 -4.54
CA GLY A 124 3.80 4.79 -4.33
C GLY A 124 4.53 3.62 -4.96
N TRP A 125 5.84 3.62 -4.77
CA TRP A 125 6.71 2.49 -5.07
C TRP A 125 8.03 2.63 -4.30
N THR A 126 8.72 1.50 -4.18
CA THR A 126 10.10 1.38 -3.74
C THR A 126 10.73 0.18 -4.42
N THR A 127 12.07 0.14 -4.44
CA THR A 127 12.78 -1.08 -4.77
C THR A 127 13.05 -1.85 -3.49
N VAL A 128 12.69 -3.13 -3.45
CA VAL A 128 12.90 -4.02 -2.30
C VAL A 128 14.33 -3.90 -1.77
N GLY A 129 14.46 -3.63 -0.47
CA GLY A 129 15.76 -3.48 0.19
C GLY A 129 16.49 -2.17 -0.06
N THR A 130 15.87 -1.17 -0.70
CA THR A 130 16.47 0.16 -0.90
C THR A 130 15.83 1.20 0.01
N PRO A 131 16.56 2.24 0.45
CA PRO A 131 16.03 3.25 1.36
C PRO A 131 15.20 4.34 0.66
N ASN A 132 14.99 4.25 -0.66
CA ASN A 132 14.32 5.28 -1.45
C ASN A 132 12.85 4.93 -1.64
N ILE A 133 11.95 5.72 -1.05
CA ILE A 133 10.51 5.51 -1.11
C ILE A 133 9.89 6.69 -1.87
N VAL A 134 9.02 6.40 -2.83
CA VAL A 134 8.31 7.43 -3.60
C VAL A 134 6.81 7.26 -3.41
N ILE A 135 6.14 8.32 -2.99
CA ILE A 135 4.68 8.39 -2.82
C ILE A 135 4.19 9.56 -3.65
N TYR A 136 3.12 9.41 -4.41
CA TYR A 136 2.68 10.45 -5.34
C TYR A 136 1.22 10.88 -5.21
N ARG A 137 0.62 10.56 -4.06
CA ARG A 137 -0.75 10.95 -3.70
C ARG A 137 -0.83 11.37 -2.25
N SER A 138 -1.70 12.33 -1.96
CA SER A 138 -2.06 12.66 -0.59
C SER A 138 -3.09 11.70 -0.01
N GLU A 139 -3.91 11.06 -0.84
CA GLU A 139 -4.87 10.05 -0.37
C GLU A 139 -4.13 8.82 0.16
N GLU A 140 -4.30 8.54 1.45
CA GLU A 140 -3.75 7.38 2.17
C GLU A 140 -2.22 7.27 2.13
N TRP A 141 -1.54 8.41 2.03
CA TRP A 141 -0.08 8.45 1.94
C TRP A 141 0.60 7.76 3.13
N GLU A 142 0.00 7.78 4.33
CA GLU A 142 0.54 7.08 5.52
C GLU A 142 0.52 5.56 5.32
N ARG A 143 -0.58 5.00 4.81
CA ARG A 143 -0.68 3.56 4.52
C ARG A 143 0.30 3.16 3.42
N VAL A 144 0.37 3.98 2.36
CA VAL A 144 1.33 3.75 1.27
C VAL A 144 2.76 3.79 1.81
N LEU A 145 3.10 4.75 2.68
CA LEU A 145 4.42 4.79 3.32
C LEU A 145 4.71 3.49 4.09
N ILE A 146 3.75 3.00 4.88
CA ILE A 146 3.89 1.74 5.62
C ILE A 146 4.14 0.58 4.65
N HIS A 147 3.37 0.48 3.55
CA HIS A 147 3.56 -0.53 2.51
C HIS A 147 4.97 -0.49 1.93
N GLU A 148 5.41 0.67 1.43
CA GLU A 148 6.73 0.80 0.80
C GLU A 148 7.87 0.57 1.81
N MET A 149 7.64 0.87 3.09
CA MET A 149 8.58 0.57 4.15
C MET A 149 8.75 -0.93 4.40
N ILE A 150 7.69 -1.73 4.27
CA ILE A 150 7.79 -3.20 4.37
C ILE A 150 8.75 -3.72 3.29
N HIS A 151 8.60 -3.26 2.05
CA HIS A 151 9.50 -3.55 0.94
C HIS A 151 10.94 -3.10 1.18
N ALA A 152 11.12 -1.84 1.57
CA ALA A 152 12.44 -1.27 1.81
C ALA A 152 13.20 -1.99 2.92
N MET A 153 12.50 -2.45 3.96
CA MET A 153 13.08 -3.19 5.09
C MET A 153 13.11 -4.71 4.88
N LYS A 154 12.64 -5.21 3.73
CA LYS A 154 12.52 -6.65 3.43
C LYS A 154 11.73 -7.41 4.49
N TRP A 155 10.65 -6.79 4.96
CA TRP A 155 9.70 -7.42 5.89
C TRP A 155 8.59 -8.19 5.19
N ASP A 156 8.60 -8.19 3.87
CA ASP A 156 7.71 -9.01 3.08
C ASP A 156 7.94 -10.50 3.33
N TRP A 157 6.98 -11.31 2.88
CA TRP A 157 7.20 -12.73 2.77
C TRP A 157 7.93 -13.08 1.48
N GLU A 158 9.00 -13.86 1.63
CA GLU A 158 9.49 -14.67 0.53
C GLU A 158 8.41 -15.70 0.17
N VAL A 159 7.89 -15.59 -1.06
CA VAL A 159 6.94 -16.54 -1.64
C VAL A 159 7.65 -17.45 -2.63
N GLY A 160 7.45 -18.75 -2.43
CA GLY A 160 7.96 -19.78 -3.33
C GLY A 160 7.16 -19.82 -4.64
N PRO A 161 7.54 -20.71 -5.58
CA PRO A 161 6.74 -20.95 -6.78
C PRO A 161 5.32 -21.42 -6.41
N THR A 162 4.31 -20.80 -7.02
CA THR A 162 2.90 -21.17 -6.83
C THR A 162 2.65 -22.60 -7.34
N PRO A 163 2.23 -23.57 -6.50
CA PRO A 163 1.92 -24.92 -6.96
C PRO A 163 0.64 -24.89 -7.79
N ALA A 164 0.70 -25.33 -9.05
CA ALA A 164 -0.51 -25.50 -9.86
C ALA A 164 -1.29 -26.77 -9.43
N PRO A 165 -2.64 -26.77 -9.45
CA PRO A 165 -3.53 -25.68 -9.89
C PRO A 165 -4.05 -24.85 -8.71
N CYS A 166 -3.22 -23.97 -8.15
CA CYS A 166 -3.73 -22.97 -7.23
C CYS A 166 -4.62 -21.96 -7.96
N TRP A 167 -5.81 -21.67 -7.41
CA TRP A 167 -6.73 -20.62 -7.89
C TRP A 167 -7.16 -20.71 -9.36
N LYS A 168 -7.16 -21.91 -9.94
CA LYS A 168 -7.47 -22.19 -11.36
C LYS A 168 -6.50 -21.55 -12.35
N MET A 169 -5.29 -21.24 -11.91
CA MET A 169 -4.27 -20.65 -12.76
C MET A 169 -3.39 -21.71 -13.42
N ASN A 170 -2.91 -21.38 -14.61
CA ASN A 170 -2.04 -22.24 -15.39
C ASN A 170 -0.61 -22.19 -14.82
N LYS A 171 0.15 -23.27 -15.00
CA LYS A 171 1.58 -23.34 -14.60
C LYS A 171 2.44 -22.23 -15.21
N THR A 172 1.99 -21.63 -16.30
CA THR A 172 2.68 -20.55 -17.03
C THR A 172 2.41 -19.17 -16.47
N ASP A 173 1.42 -19.02 -15.60
CA ASP A 173 1.04 -17.72 -15.08
C ASP A 173 2.05 -17.28 -14.02
N LYS A 174 2.71 -16.14 -14.25
CA LYS A 174 3.68 -15.56 -13.31
C LYS A 174 2.94 -14.92 -12.14
N LEU A 175 2.45 -15.72 -11.21
CA LEU A 175 1.67 -15.24 -10.08
C LEU A 175 2.52 -14.84 -8.86
N ASN A 176 3.76 -15.32 -8.78
CA ASN A 176 4.65 -15.00 -7.65
C ASN A 176 4.70 -13.51 -7.25
N PRO A 177 4.72 -12.52 -8.17
CA PRO A 177 4.63 -11.12 -7.75
C PRO A 177 3.28 -10.77 -7.11
N HIS A 178 2.15 -11.35 -7.53
CA HIS A 178 0.84 -10.91 -7.04
C HIS A 178 0.50 -11.39 -5.64
N LEU A 179 0.91 -12.60 -5.25
CA LEU A 179 0.68 -13.04 -3.87
C LEU A 179 1.58 -12.30 -2.88
N PHE A 180 2.84 -12.06 -3.28
CA PHE A 180 3.76 -11.19 -2.57
C PHE A 180 3.10 -9.82 -2.30
N GLU A 181 2.67 -9.15 -3.37
CA GLU A 181 1.99 -7.85 -3.30
C GLU A 181 0.70 -7.88 -2.47
N ALA A 182 -0.11 -8.94 -2.58
CA ALA A 182 -1.34 -9.09 -1.80
C ALA A 182 -1.06 -9.25 -0.30
N TRP A 183 -0.02 -10.00 0.06
CA TRP A 183 0.41 -10.17 1.44
C TRP A 183 0.98 -8.88 2.02
N THR A 184 1.87 -8.20 1.28
CA THR A 184 2.43 -6.91 1.69
C THR A 184 1.32 -5.90 1.92
N GLU A 185 0.37 -5.80 0.99
CA GLU A 185 -0.77 -4.90 1.12
C GLU A 185 -1.66 -5.26 2.31
N LEU A 186 -1.92 -6.56 2.55
CA LEU A 186 -2.68 -7.01 3.71
C LEU A 186 -2.00 -6.60 5.02
N TYR A 187 -0.68 -6.80 5.10
CA TYR A 187 0.11 -6.48 6.29
C TYR A 187 0.19 -4.96 6.52
N ALA A 188 0.37 -4.18 5.44
CA ALA A 188 0.35 -2.72 5.49
C ALA A 188 -0.99 -2.18 6.00
N GLU A 189 -2.13 -2.72 5.53
CA GLU A 189 -3.44 -2.30 6.01
C GLU A 189 -3.71 -2.68 7.46
N TRP A 190 -3.23 -3.84 7.90
CA TRP A 190 -3.33 -4.24 9.30
C TRP A 190 -2.53 -3.31 10.22
N LEU A 191 -1.29 -2.97 9.84
CA LEU A 191 -0.48 -1.96 10.54
C LEU A 191 -1.14 -0.57 10.48
N ALA A 192 -1.70 -0.19 9.33
CA ALA A 192 -2.42 1.08 9.21
C ALA A 192 -3.66 1.12 10.11
N CYS A 193 -4.37 -0.01 10.32
CA CYS A 193 -5.45 -0.08 11.29
C CYS A 193 -4.96 0.22 12.71
N ALA A 194 -3.81 -0.34 13.10
CA ALA A 194 -3.19 -0.02 14.39
C ALA A 194 -2.81 1.46 14.49
N TRP A 195 -2.17 1.99 13.45
CA TRP A 195 -1.77 3.38 13.34
C TRP A 195 -2.96 4.35 13.48
N TYR A 196 -4.08 4.05 12.82
CA TYR A 196 -5.29 4.87 12.85
C TYR A 196 -6.22 4.57 14.04
N GLY A 197 -5.93 3.56 14.88
CA GLY A 197 -6.84 3.11 15.93
C GLY A 197 -8.15 2.52 15.39
N LYS A 198 -8.12 1.87 14.21
CA LYS A 198 -9.27 1.26 13.55
C LYS A 198 -9.39 -0.22 13.89
N LEU A 199 -10.63 -0.69 14.02
CA LEU A 199 -10.91 -2.11 14.25
C LEU A 199 -10.65 -2.90 12.96
N TRP A 200 -9.86 -3.96 13.07
CA TRP A 200 -9.53 -4.84 11.95
C TRP A 200 -10.78 -5.44 11.29
N ASP A 201 -11.81 -5.81 12.06
CA ASP A 201 -13.08 -6.32 11.52
C ASP A 201 -13.80 -5.35 10.59
N LYS A 202 -13.68 -4.04 10.82
CA LYS A 202 -14.24 -3.03 9.92
C LYS A 202 -13.45 -2.95 8.62
N GLN A 203 -12.12 -3.03 8.71
CA GLN A 203 -11.24 -3.08 7.56
C GLN A 203 -11.51 -4.32 6.70
N ARG A 204 -11.64 -5.51 7.31
CA ARG A 204 -11.96 -6.74 6.59
C ARG A 204 -13.28 -6.66 5.83
N LYS A 205 -14.33 -6.11 6.45
CA LYS A 205 -15.61 -5.89 5.77
C LYS A 205 -15.50 -4.92 4.59
N TRP A 206 -14.66 -3.88 4.72
CA TRP A 206 -14.37 -2.95 3.64
C TRP A 206 -13.66 -3.65 2.48
N GLN A 207 -12.62 -4.45 2.75
CA GLN A 207 -11.91 -5.25 1.75
C GLN A 207 -12.87 -6.21 1.01
N ASP A 208 -13.73 -6.93 1.75
CA ASP A 208 -14.73 -7.85 1.20
C ASP A 208 -15.70 -7.14 0.24
N LEU A 209 -16.18 -5.95 0.64
CA LEU A 209 -17.04 -5.11 -0.20
C LEU A 209 -16.31 -4.71 -1.50
N GLN A 210 -15.08 -4.21 -1.39
CA GLN A 210 -14.30 -3.78 -2.55
C GLN A 210 -14.01 -4.95 -3.51
N ALA A 211 -13.58 -6.09 -2.97
CA ALA A 211 -13.32 -7.30 -3.76
C ALA A 211 -14.57 -7.77 -4.50
N THR A 212 -15.71 -7.83 -3.81
CA THR A 212 -16.99 -8.25 -4.41
C THR A 212 -17.45 -7.27 -5.49
N GLN A 213 -17.32 -5.97 -5.25
CA GLN A 213 -17.61 -4.93 -6.23
C GLN A 213 -16.72 -5.08 -7.48
N LEU A 214 -15.41 -5.21 -7.32
CA LEU A 214 -14.50 -5.38 -8.45
C LEU A 214 -14.80 -6.64 -9.25
N LEU A 215 -15.04 -7.77 -8.58
CA LEU A 215 -15.44 -9.01 -9.24
C LEU A 215 -16.77 -8.88 -10.00
N ALA A 216 -17.73 -8.09 -9.49
CA ALA A 216 -19.00 -7.83 -10.19
C ALA A 216 -18.83 -6.99 -11.46
N ARG A 217 -17.75 -6.21 -11.57
CA ARG A 217 -17.37 -5.44 -12.78
C ARG A 217 -16.54 -6.25 -13.76
N ALA A 218 -15.97 -7.38 -13.32
CA ALA A 218 -15.06 -8.16 -14.13
C ALA A 218 -15.78 -8.67 -15.38
N THR A 219 -15.25 -8.29 -16.54
CA THR A 219 -15.71 -8.85 -17.81
C THR A 219 -15.09 -10.24 -18.01
N HIS A 220 -15.65 -11.03 -18.92
CA HIS A 220 -15.11 -12.35 -19.30
C HIS A 220 -13.65 -12.33 -19.80
N LYS A 221 -13.06 -11.15 -20.06
CA LYS A 221 -11.66 -10.99 -20.51
C LYS A 221 -10.68 -10.59 -19.41
N TRP A 222 -11.13 -10.39 -18.18
CA TRP A 222 -10.21 -9.98 -17.11
C TRP A 222 -9.31 -11.14 -16.68
N GLU A 223 -8.02 -10.85 -16.53
CA GLU A 223 -7.01 -11.79 -16.04
C GLU A 223 -6.72 -11.56 -14.55
N GLU A 224 -6.71 -12.65 -13.78
CA GLU A 224 -6.42 -12.64 -12.34
C GLU A 224 -4.90 -12.61 -12.02
N ASN A 225 -4.10 -12.03 -12.93
CA ASN A 225 -2.66 -11.85 -12.84
C ASN A 225 -2.29 -10.34 -12.85
N THR A 226 -3.10 -9.53 -12.18
CA THR A 226 -2.98 -8.06 -12.20
C THR A 226 -2.80 -7.50 -10.79
N SER A 227 -2.21 -6.31 -10.67
CA SER A 227 -2.13 -5.59 -9.38
C SER A 227 -3.51 -5.35 -8.76
N VAL A 228 -4.54 -5.15 -9.58
CA VAL A 228 -5.94 -5.04 -9.12
C VAL A 228 -6.38 -6.33 -8.42
N PHE A 229 -6.10 -7.49 -9.02
CA PHE A 229 -6.42 -8.78 -8.41
C PHE A 229 -5.67 -8.95 -7.08
N ALA A 230 -4.36 -8.70 -7.08
CA ALA A 230 -3.51 -8.80 -5.89
C ALA A 230 -4.05 -7.94 -4.74
N TYR A 231 -4.14 -6.64 -4.96
CA TYR A 231 -4.39 -5.67 -3.90
C TYR A 231 -5.82 -5.64 -3.39
N TYR A 232 -6.81 -6.09 -4.17
CA TYR A 232 -8.20 -6.04 -3.73
C TYR A 232 -8.83 -7.41 -3.53
N VAL A 233 -8.64 -8.34 -4.46
CA VAL A 233 -9.36 -9.62 -4.45
C VAL A 233 -8.60 -10.67 -3.65
N LEU A 234 -7.33 -10.91 -4.00
CA LEU A 234 -6.48 -11.89 -3.32
C LEU A 234 -6.23 -11.48 -1.88
N LYS A 235 -5.96 -10.19 -1.63
CA LYS A 235 -5.87 -9.62 -0.28
C LYS A 235 -7.12 -9.87 0.56
N ALA A 236 -8.32 -9.59 0.02
CA ALA A 236 -9.57 -9.82 0.75
C ALA A 236 -9.78 -11.31 1.07
N ALA A 237 -9.40 -12.21 0.16
CA ALA A 237 -9.45 -13.65 0.41
C ALA A 237 -8.43 -14.14 1.46
N LEU A 238 -7.30 -13.44 1.62
CA LEU A 238 -6.31 -13.73 2.67
C LEU A 238 -6.71 -13.17 4.04
N ALA A 239 -7.45 -12.05 4.08
CA ALA A 239 -7.72 -11.29 5.30
C ALA A 239 -8.40 -12.07 6.43
N PRO A 240 -9.32 -13.02 6.19
CA PRO A 240 -9.88 -13.88 7.25
C PRO A 240 -8.83 -14.75 7.96
N HIS A 241 -7.68 -14.96 7.34
CA HIS A 241 -6.63 -15.86 7.81
C HIS A 241 -5.39 -15.10 8.30
N PHE A 242 -5.43 -13.78 8.40
CA PHE A 242 -4.26 -12.96 8.72
C PHE A 242 -3.56 -13.41 10.01
N GLU A 243 -4.31 -13.60 11.12
CA GLU A 243 -3.72 -13.98 12.40
C GLU A 243 -3.06 -15.36 12.33
N PHE A 244 -3.68 -16.31 11.63
CA PHE A 244 -3.11 -17.65 11.42
C PHE A 244 -1.85 -17.58 10.57
N LEU A 245 -1.90 -16.87 9.43
CA LEU A 245 -0.77 -16.72 8.52
C LEU A 245 0.40 -16.05 9.21
N TRP A 246 0.14 -15.02 10.02
CA TRP A 246 1.13 -14.32 10.82
C TRP A 246 1.93 -15.26 11.74
N VAL A 247 1.23 -16.14 12.46
CA VAL A 247 1.86 -17.10 13.37
C VAL A 247 2.52 -18.25 12.60
N PHE A 248 1.83 -18.79 11.61
CA PHE A 248 2.26 -19.94 10.83
C PHE A 248 3.54 -19.65 10.04
N GLY A 249 3.68 -18.45 9.47
CA GLY A 249 4.80 -18.11 8.60
C GLY A 249 6.18 -18.16 9.26
N GLN A 250 6.25 -18.24 10.59
CA GLN A 250 7.52 -18.30 11.32
C GLN A 250 8.16 -19.68 11.21
N GLY A 251 9.36 -19.75 10.63
CA GLY A 251 10.12 -21.00 10.49
C GLY A 251 9.63 -21.94 9.38
N LYS A 252 8.75 -21.45 8.48
CA LYS A 252 8.28 -22.20 7.31
C LYS A 252 9.04 -21.83 6.04
N THR A 253 9.25 -22.81 5.17
CA THR A 253 9.85 -22.54 3.85
C THR A 253 8.88 -21.74 2.96
N PRO A 254 9.37 -21.03 1.94
CA PRO A 254 8.52 -20.34 0.99
C PRO A 254 7.46 -21.25 0.33
N GLU A 255 7.80 -22.51 0.06
CA GLU A 255 6.90 -23.51 -0.53
C GLU A 255 5.78 -23.94 0.45
N GLU A 256 6.12 -24.16 1.72
CA GLU A 256 5.13 -24.49 2.75
C GLU A 256 4.12 -23.35 2.95
N LYS A 257 4.61 -22.11 3.02
CA LYS A 257 3.77 -20.90 3.10
C LYS A 257 2.83 -20.82 1.90
N GLN A 258 3.36 -21.03 0.71
CA GLN A 258 2.60 -21.01 -0.54
C GLN A 258 1.49 -22.06 -0.56
N TYR A 259 1.81 -23.30 -0.18
CA TYR A 259 0.84 -24.40 -0.15
C TYR A 259 -0.33 -24.10 0.81
N VAL A 260 -0.02 -23.58 1.99
CA VAL A 260 -1.03 -23.23 2.99
C VAL A 260 -1.88 -22.05 2.53
N MET A 261 -1.27 -20.99 2.00
CA MET A 261 -2.02 -19.87 1.42
C MET A 261 -2.96 -20.33 0.31
N CYS A 262 -2.50 -21.25 -0.55
CA CYS A 262 -3.32 -21.79 -1.62
C CYS A 262 -4.61 -22.46 -1.11
N GLY A 263 -4.48 -23.31 -0.09
CA GLY A 263 -5.59 -24.02 0.52
C GLY A 263 -6.59 -23.10 1.20
N LEU A 264 -6.11 -22.06 1.89
CA LEU A 264 -6.95 -21.11 2.62
C LEU A 264 -7.70 -20.14 1.69
N VAL A 265 -7.03 -19.63 0.67
CA VAL A 265 -7.59 -18.61 -0.23
C VAL A 265 -8.63 -19.18 -1.20
N THR A 266 -8.52 -20.46 -1.59
CA THR A 266 -9.39 -21.03 -2.63
C THR A 266 -10.89 -21.00 -2.26
N PRO A 267 -11.30 -21.43 -1.04
CA PRO A 267 -12.68 -21.28 -0.58
C PRO A 267 -13.15 -19.82 -0.55
N GLU A 268 -12.32 -18.89 -0.07
CA GLU A 268 -12.68 -17.48 0.04
C GLU A 268 -12.85 -16.80 -1.32
N LEU A 269 -11.96 -17.08 -2.29
CA LEU A 269 -12.16 -16.63 -3.67
C LEU A 269 -13.45 -17.17 -4.27
N THR A 270 -13.80 -18.42 -3.96
CA THR A 270 -15.06 -19.02 -4.43
C THR A 270 -16.26 -18.30 -3.82
N ARG A 271 -16.22 -17.97 -2.52
CA ARG A 271 -17.24 -17.17 -1.83
C ARG A 271 -17.39 -15.79 -2.48
N LEU A 272 -16.29 -15.04 -2.63
CA LEU A 272 -16.29 -13.69 -3.23
C LEU A 272 -16.85 -13.69 -4.65
N ARG A 273 -16.46 -14.65 -5.50
CA ARG A 273 -17.00 -14.80 -6.86
C ARG A 273 -18.49 -15.12 -6.87
N ASN A 274 -18.99 -15.91 -5.91
CA ASN A 274 -20.41 -16.20 -5.81
C ASN A 274 -21.22 -14.97 -5.37
N LEU A 275 -20.71 -14.19 -4.42
CA LEU A 275 -21.33 -12.91 -4.03
C LEU A 275 -21.35 -11.91 -5.18
N ALA A 276 -20.29 -11.87 -5.99
CA ALA A 276 -20.18 -10.97 -7.14
C ALA A 276 -21.28 -11.20 -8.18
N LYS A 277 -21.75 -12.45 -8.38
CA LYS A 277 -22.81 -12.78 -9.36
C LYS A 277 -24.14 -12.09 -9.10
N THR A 278 -24.43 -11.75 -7.85
CA THR A 278 -25.68 -11.08 -7.44
C THR A 278 -25.44 -9.62 -7.03
N THR A 279 -24.20 -9.15 -7.11
CA THR A 279 -23.83 -7.79 -6.73
C THR A 279 -24.02 -6.86 -7.92
N VAL A 280 -24.77 -5.77 -7.73
CA VAL A 280 -24.89 -4.70 -8.72
C VAL A 280 -23.67 -3.78 -8.57
N PRO A 281 -22.87 -3.54 -9.63
CA PRO A 281 -21.77 -2.58 -9.59
C PRO A 281 -22.25 -1.16 -9.24
N GLN A 282 -21.49 -0.47 -8.39
CA GLN A 282 -21.79 0.89 -7.93
C GLN A 282 -20.64 1.87 -8.23
N ASP A 283 -20.82 3.17 -8.07
CA ASP A 283 -19.64 4.04 -7.97
C ASP A 283 -18.93 3.69 -6.65
N MET A 284 -17.59 3.64 -6.67
CA MET A 284 -16.84 3.31 -5.46
C MET A 284 -15.49 3.99 -5.38
N SER A 285 -15.07 4.23 -4.14
CA SER A 285 -13.72 4.62 -3.82
C SER A 285 -12.81 3.40 -3.79
N MET A 286 -11.66 3.54 -4.44
CA MET A 286 -10.57 2.57 -4.47
C MET A 286 -9.56 2.81 -3.34
N ARG A 287 -9.86 3.72 -2.41
CA ARG A 287 -9.14 3.82 -1.13
C ARG A 287 -9.07 2.46 -0.44
N MET A 288 -7.89 2.09 0.02
CA MET A 288 -7.60 0.77 0.55
C MET A 288 -7.98 0.64 2.03
N SER A 289 -7.86 1.71 2.80
CA SER A 289 -8.30 1.83 4.20
C SER A 289 -9.75 2.23 4.29
N VAL A 290 -10.46 1.64 5.26
CA VAL A 290 -11.84 1.97 5.58
C VAL A 290 -11.98 3.49 5.86
N PRO A 291 -12.95 4.17 5.23
CA PRO A 291 -13.19 5.58 5.48
C PRO A 291 -13.51 5.85 6.95
N ASP A 292 -13.06 7.01 7.45
CA ASP A 292 -13.61 7.54 8.69
C ASP A 292 -15.10 7.76 8.48
N LYS A 293 -15.91 7.44 9.50
CA LYS A 293 -17.32 7.76 9.44
C LYS A 293 -17.43 9.28 9.31
N THR A 294 -17.85 9.74 8.14
CA THR A 294 -18.35 11.10 7.94
C THR A 294 -19.56 11.36 8.80
#